data_AF-A0A6L4WU77-F1
#
_entry.id   AF-A0A6L4WU77-F1
#
_cell.length_a   1.000
_cell.length_b   1.000
_cell.length_c   1.000
_cell.angle_alpha   90.00
_cell.angle_beta   90.00
_cell.angle_gamma   90.00
#
_symmetry.space_group_name_H-M   'P 1'
#
loop_
_entity.id
_entity.type
_entity.pdbx_description
1 polymer ?
#
loop_
_entity_poly.entity_id
_entity_poly.type
_entity_poly.pdbx_seq_one_letter_code
_entity_poly.pdbx_strand_id
1 'polypeptide(L)'
;MKIFYKRIDLTELEYDNLIKCIDFDKLKEVEKQYEDMEAFKGFNIIAKLHNPKSIEYSSSKSTAASKATKARTEKVKYKIDLAIEILQTEKKTITHYAIAKKSGVSFNTVKKHISNDNLVSLNEMK
;
A
#
# COMPACT_ATOMS: atom_id res chain seq x y z
N MET A 1 -3.93 37.23 -6.97
CA MET A 1 -4.25 36.77 -5.59
C MET A 1 -3.73 35.34 -5.44
N LYS A 2 -2.76 35.08 -4.55
CA LYS A 2 -2.29 33.71 -4.29
C LYS A 2 -3.18 33.10 -3.21
N ILE A 3 -3.94 32.08 -3.55
CA ILE A 3 -4.77 31.34 -2.59
C ILE A 3 -3.98 30.09 -2.21
N PHE A 4 -3.62 29.97 -0.93
CA PHE A 4 -2.98 28.77 -0.40
C PHE A 4 -4.02 28.01 0.43
N TYR A 5 -4.31 26.77 0.01
CA TYR A 5 -5.05 25.73 0.73
C TYR A 5 -6.29 26.20 1.51
N LYS A 6 -7.42 26.40 0.81
CA LYS A 6 -8.74 26.52 1.46
C LYS A 6 -9.39 25.15 1.56
N ARG A 7 -9.61 24.69 2.79
CA ARG A 7 -10.41 23.49 3.09
C ARG A 7 -11.87 23.93 3.31
N ILE A 8 -12.80 23.17 2.74
CA ILE A 8 -14.24 23.31 2.96
C ILE A 8 -14.67 22.07 3.72
N ASP A 9 -15.24 22.25 4.92
CA ASP A 9 -15.84 21.16 5.68
C ASP A 9 -17.32 21.09 5.33
N LEU A 10 -17.76 19.94 4.82
CA LEU A 10 -19.13 19.68 4.37
C LEU A 10 -19.67 18.45 5.09
N THR A 11 -20.96 18.47 5.42
CA THR A 11 -21.72 17.26 5.73
C THR A 11 -21.91 16.41 4.46
N GLU A 12 -22.31 15.15 4.64
CA GLU A 12 -22.58 14.24 3.52
C GLU A 12 -23.69 14.78 2.60
N LEU A 13 -24.77 15.31 3.17
CA LEU A 13 -25.86 15.91 2.42
C LEU A 13 -25.43 17.16 1.63
N GLU A 14 -24.61 18.02 2.24
CA GLU A 14 -24.07 19.21 1.56
C GLU A 14 -23.13 18.83 0.42
N TYR A 15 -22.30 17.80 0.62
CA TYR A 15 -21.43 17.26 -0.42
C TYR A 15 -22.24 16.67 -1.58
N ASP A 16 -23.27 15.86 -1.30
CA ASP A 16 -24.14 15.28 -2.33
C ASP A 16 -24.87 16.35 -3.15
N ASN A 17 -25.35 17.40 -2.47
CA ASN A 17 -25.98 18.54 -3.15
C ASN A 17 -24.97 19.33 -3.98
N LEU A 18 -23.75 19.55 -3.47
CA LEU A 18 -22.69 20.22 -4.21
C LEU A 18 -22.34 19.45 -5.49
N ILE A 19 -22.19 18.13 -5.41
CA ILE A 19 -21.88 17.26 -6.56
C ILE A 19 -22.96 17.37 -7.64
N LYS A 20 -24.25 17.44 -7.26
CA LYS A 20 -25.36 17.60 -8.23
C LYS A 20 -25.35 18.95 -8.94
N CYS A 21 -24.78 19.99 -8.33
CA CYS A 21 -24.67 21.31 -8.94
C CYS A 21 -23.48 21.45 -9.89
N ILE A 22 -22.59 20.44 -9.95
CA ILE A 22 -21.40 20.47 -10.79
C ILE A 22 -21.73 20.00 -12.21
N ASP A 23 -21.36 20.83 -13.18
CA ASP A 23 -21.40 20.50 -14.61
C ASP A 23 -20.14 19.69 -14.98
N PHE A 24 -20.24 18.36 -14.92
CA PHE A 24 -19.11 17.45 -15.16
C PHE A 24 -18.61 17.49 -16.60
N ASP A 25 -19.44 17.83 -17.57
CA ASP A 25 -19.02 17.85 -18.97
C ASP A 25 -18.16 19.08 -19.25
N LYS A 26 -18.52 20.25 -18.70
CA LYS A 26 -17.60 21.41 -18.71
C LYS A 26 -16.30 21.14 -17.98
N LEU A 27 -16.33 20.40 -16.86
CA LEU A 27 -15.10 20.03 -16.15
C LEU A 27 -14.18 19.16 -17.01
N LYS A 28 -14.71 18.20 -17.76
CA LYS A 28 -13.90 17.38 -18.69
C LYS A 28 -13.26 18.22 -19.78
N GLU A 29 -13.98 19.22 -20.31
CA GLU A 29 -13.44 20.14 -21.31
C GLU A 29 -12.28 20.96 -20.73
N VAL A 30 -12.42 21.43 -19.49
CA VAL A 30 -11.37 22.15 -18.77
C VAL A 30 -10.17 21.23 -18.51
N GLU A 31 -10.37 19.98 -18.08
CA GLU A 31 -9.27 19.01 -17.87
C GLU A 31 -8.43 18.79 -19.13
N LYS A 32 -9.08 18.67 -20.30
CA LYS A 32 -8.37 18.52 -21.60
C LYS A 32 -7.45 19.68 -21.92
N GLN A 33 -7.78 20.91 -21.48
CA GLN A 33 -6.94 22.09 -21.72
C GLN A 33 -5.60 22.03 -20.96
N TYR A 34 -5.52 21.23 -19.90
CA TYR A 34 -4.32 21.10 -19.07
C TYR A 34 -3.59 19.77 -19.25
N GLU A 35 -4.08 18.89 -20.12
CA GLU A 35 -3.52 17.55 -20.36
C GLU A 35 -2.04 17.59 -20.80
N ASP A 36 -1.66 18.65 -21.54
CA ASP A 36 -0.29 18.87 -22.01
C ASP A 36 0.62 19.61 -21.00
N MET A 37 0.07 20.15 -19.90
CA MET A 37 0.88 20.81 -18.87
C MET A 37 1.46 19.78 -17.90
N GLU A 38 2.79 19.63 -17.87
CA GLU A 38 3.47 18.72 -16.93
C GLU A 38 3.09 18.94 -15.46
N ALA A 39 2.73 20.17 -15.07
CA ALA A 39 2.25 20.50 -13.73
C ALA A 39 0.88 19.89 -13.39
N PHE A 40 0.10 19.49 -14.41
CA PHE A 40 -1.25 18.96 -14.27
C PHE A 40 -1.35 17.45 -14.52
N LYS A 41 -0.26 16.79 -14.97
CA LYS A 41 -0.21 15.34 -15.24
C LYS A 41 -0.54 14.41 -14.05
N GLY A 42 -0.75 14.96 -12.86
CA GLY A 42 -1.29 14.22 -11.71
C GLY A 42 -2.77 14.53 -11.44
N PHE A 43 -3.22 15.76 -11.62
CA PHE A 43 -4.45 16.23 -11.00
C PHE A 43 -5.70 15.92 -11.82
N ASN A 44 -6.38 14.81 -11.51
CA ASN A 44 -7.71 14.51 -12.04
C ASN A 44 -8.79 15.06 -11.09
N ILE A 45 -9.42 16.17 -11.48
CA ILE A 45 -10.42 16.91 -10.69
C ILE A 45 -11.63 16.02 -10.45
N ILE A 46 -12.07 15.28 -11.46
CA ILE A 46 -13.26 14.42 -11.37
C ILE A 46 -13.02 13.29 -10.36
N ALA A 47 -11.89 12.59 -10.44
CA ALA A 47 -11.51 11.54 -9.51
C ALA A 47 -11.32 12.08 -8.08
N LYS A 48 -10.79 13.29 -7.94
CA LYS A 48 -10.63 13.97 -6.65
C LYS A 48 -11.96 14.40 -6.05
N LEU A 49 -12.92 14.83 -6.88
CA LEU A 49 -14.29 15.13 -6.42
C LEU A 49 -14.93 13.86 -5.89
N HIS A 50 -14.97 12.77 -6.65
CA HIS A 50 -15.55 11.50 -6.20
C HIS A 50 -14.84 10.86 -5.00
N ASN A 51 -13.54 11.11 -4.83
CA ASN A 51 -12.76 10.63 -3.69
C ASN A 51 -11.96 11.78 -3.06
N PRO A 52 -12.59 12.63 -2.22
CA PRO A 52 -11.95 13.83 -1.68
C PRO A 52 -10.75 13.50 -0.77
N LYS A 53 -10.70 12.28 -0.21
CA LYS A 53 -9.61 11.79 0.63
C LYS A 53 -8.42 11.23 -0.17
N SER A 54 -8.51 11.10 -1.50
CA SER A 54 -7.40 10.61 -2.31
C SER A 54 -6.20 11.55 -2.18
N ILE A 55 -5.02 11.04 -1.81
CA ILE A 55 -3.80 11.84 -1.78
C ILE A 55 -2.90 11.28 -2.87
N GLU A 56 -2.65 12.09 -3.89
CA GLU A 56 -1.66 11.77 -4.89
C GLU A 56 -0.28 12.05 -4.33
N TYR A 57 0.56 11.02 -4.36
CA TYR A 57 1.97 11.15 -4.02
C TYR A 57 2.76 11.35 -5.31
N SER A 58 3.80 12.18 -5.27
CA SER A 58 4.72 12.30 -6.40
C SER A 58 5.28 10.93 -6.78
N SER A 59 5.57 10.73 -8.07
CA SER A 59 6.18 9.50 -8.59
C SER A 59 7.44 9.11 -7.82
N SER A 60 8.26 10.10 -7.44
CA SER A 60 9.45 9.93 -6.61
C SER A 60 9.12 9.41 -5.21
N LYS A 61 8.11 9.95 -4.53
CA LYS A 61 7.69 9.51 -3.19
C LYS A 61 7.08 8.11 -3.23
N SER A 62 6.25 7.81 -4.23
CA SER A 62 5.71 6.47 -4.45
C SER A 62 6.82 5.44 -4.70
N THR A 63 7.77 5.78 -5.57
CA THR A 63 8.93 4.91 -5.87
C THR A 63 9.79 4.67 -4.63
N ALA A 64 10.09 5.71 -3.85
CA ALA A 64 10.87 5.59 -2.63
C ALA A 64 10.16 4.71 -1.58
N ALA A 65 8.86 4.90 -1.38
CA ALA A 65 8.06 4.07 -0.47
C ALA A 65 8.01 2.60 -0.91
N SER A 66 7.90 2.35 -2.22
CA SER A 66 7.96 1.01 -2.79
C SER A 66 9.33 0.36 -2.55
N LYS A 67 10.43 1.06 -2.84
CA LYS A 67 11.80 0.58 -2.57
C LYS A 67 12.03 0.25 -1.10
N ALA A 68 11.63 1.15 -0.20
CA ALA A 68 11.73 0.92 1.25
C ALA A 68 10.90 -0.28 1.71
N THR A 69 9.73 -0.51 1.11
CA THR A 69 8.88 -1.67 1.40
C THR A 69 9.50 -2.97 0.89
N LYS A 70 10.08 -2.97 -0.31
CA LYS A 70 10.81 -4.13 -0.86
C LYS A 70 11.99 -4.51 0.03
N ALA A 71 12.86 -3.57 0.40
CA ALA A 71 14.01 -3.82 1.27
C ALA A 71 13.60 -4.39 2.64
N ARG A 72 12.52 -3.86 3.24
CA ARG A 72 11.97 -4.43 4.49
C ARG A 72 11.46 -5.84 4.31
N THR A 73 10.78 -6.11 3.19
CA THR A 73 10.22 -7.43 2.87
C THR A 73 11.32 -8.47 2.66
N GLU A 74 12.36 -8.12 1.91
CA GLU A 74 13.52 -8.99 1.68
C GLU A 74 14.23 -9.34 2.98
N LYS A 75 14.46 -8.35 3.85
CA LYS A 75 15.04 -8.58 5.18
C LYS A 75 14.21 -9.53 6.04
N VAL A 76 12.88 -9.44 5.95
CA VAL A 76 11.97 -10.34 6.67
C VAL A 76 12.04 -11.75 6.11
N LYS A 77 12.03 -11.92 4.79
CA LYS A 77 12.18 -13.23 4.13
C LYS A 77 13.47 -13.92 4.56
N TYR A 78 14.60 -13.23 4.44
CA TYR A 78 15.91 -13.76 4.86
C TYR A 78 15.92 -14.25 6.31
N LYS A 79 15.32 -13.50 7.24
CA LYS A 79 15.21 -13.92 8.65
C LYS A 79 14.34 -15.15 8.85
N ILE A 80 13.26 -15.27 8.09
CA ILE A 80 12.36 -16.43 8.12
C ILE A 80 13.08 -17.66 7.58
N ASP A 81 13.76 -17.53 6.45
CA ASP A 81 14.50 -18.62 5.79
C ASP A 81 15.61 -19.15 6.71
N LEU A 82 16.43 -18.24 7.28
CA LEU A 82 17.46 -18.61 8.25
C LEU A 82 16.88 -19.30 9.50
N ALA A 83 15.71 -18.86 9.97
CA ALA A 83 15.05 -19.52 11.09
C ALA A 83 14.55 -20.94 10.76
N ILE A 84 14.07 -21.15 9.53
CA ILE A 84 13.65 -22.47 9.04
C ILE A 84 14.88 -23.39 8.96
N GLU A 85 15.98 -22.95 8.36
CA GLU A 85 17.23 -23.71 8.25
C GLU A 85 17.76 -24.15 9.62
N ILE A 86 17.76 -23.24 10.60
CA ILE A 86 18.19 -23.59 11.96
C ILE A 86 17.24 -24.61 12.60
N LEU A 87 15.92 -24.46 12.43
CA LEU A 87 14.95 -25.42 12.98
C LEU A 87 15.08 -26.80 12.33
N GLN A 88 15.35 -26.86 11.02
CA GLN A 88 15.66 -28.10 10.29
C GLN A 88 16.94 -28.76 10.81
N THR A 89 18.00 -27.97 11.01
CA THR A 89 19.29 -28.44 11.56
C THR A 89 19.13 -29.00 12.98
N GLU A 90 18.29 -28.35 13.80
CA GLU A 90 17.93 -28.81 15.14
C GLU A 90 16.93 -29.99 15.14
N LYS A 91 16.49 -30.48 13.96
CA LYS A 91 15.44 -31.50 13.75
C LYS A 91 14.12 -31.20 14.47
N LYS A 92 13.86 -29.94 14.80
CA LYS A 92 12.64 -29.50 15.50
C LYS A 92 11.47 -29.39 14.54
N THR A 93 10.26 -29.50 15.07
CA THR A 93 9.03 -29.29 14.29
C THR A 93 8.92 -27.82 13.89
N ILE A 94 8.74 -27.59 12.60
CA ILE A 94 8.67 -26.26 12.01
C ILE A 94 7.21 -25.81 12.06
N THR A 95 6.93 -24.82 12.90
CA THR A 95 5.62 -24.19 13.01
C THR A 95 5.77 -22.69 12.81
N HIS A 96 4.70 -21.97 12.45
CA HIS A 96 4.74 -20.50 12.39
C HIS A 96 5.25 -19.88 13.69
N TYR A 97 4.88 -20.47 14.83
CA TYR A 97 5.31 -20.01 16.14
C TYR A 97 6.82 -20.23 16.37
N ALA A 98 7.33 -21.42 16.02
CA ALA A 98 8.75 -21.71 16.14
C ALA A 98 9.60 -20.78 15.25
N ILE A 99 9.16 -20.56 14.00
CA ILE A 99 9.80 -19.62 13.08
C ILE A 99 9.77 -18.21 13.64
N ALA A 100 8.62 -17.73 14.12
CA ALA A 100 8.48 -16.39 14.69
C ALA A 100 9.44 -16.18 15.88
N LYS A 101 9.48 -17.15 16.80
CA LYS A 101 10.37 -17.11 17.96
C LYS A 101 11.85 -17.09 17.57
N LYS A 102 12.26 -17.88 16.57
CA LYS A 102 13.66 -17.98 16.15
C LYS A 102 14.12 -16.79 15.28
N SER A 103 13.25 -16.31 14.39
CA SER A 103 13.53 -15.17 13.48
C SER A 103 13.38 -13.79 14.13
N GLY A 104 12.69 -13.71 15.28
CA GLY A 104 12.32 -12.43 15.92
C GLY A 104 11.30 -11.63 15.12
N VAL A 105 10.56 -12.27 14.21
CA VAL A 105 9.51 -11.67 13.39
C VAL A 105 8.14 -11.98 14.00
N SER A 106 7.18 -11.06 13.88
CA SER A 106 5.85 -11.27 14.44
C SER A 106 5.14 -12.48 13.81
N PHE A 107 4.35 -13.20 14.60
CA PHE A 107 3.60 -14.37 14.14
C PHE A 107 2.75 -14.09 12.89
N ASN A 108 2.05 -12.96 12.87
CA ASN A 108 1.22 -12.55 11.73
C ASN A 108 2.05 -12.30 10.47
N THR A 109 3.24 -11.73 10.61
CA THR A 109 4.16 -11.54 9.49
C THR A 109 4.65 -12.88 8.94
N VAL A 110 4.96 -13.85 9.80
CA VAL A 110 5.35 -15.21 9.36
C VAL A 110 4.20 -15.88 8.63
N LYS A 111 2.98 -15.83 9.18
CA LYS A 111 1.77 -16.40 8.54
C LYS A 111 1.45 -15.78 7.18
N LYS A 112 1.80 -14.51 6.97
CA LYS A 112 1.67 -13.82 5.67
C LYS A 112 2.65 -14.37 4.62
N HIS A 113 3.83 -14.84 5.03
CA HIS A 113 4.89 -15.28 4.11
C HIS A 113 4.97 -16.79 3.95
N ILE A 114 4.53 -17.56 4.96
CA ILE A 114 4.56 -19.02 4.99
C ILE A 114 3.13 -19.52 5.14
N SER A 115 2.63 -20.23 4.13
CA SER A 115 1.31 -20.89 4.19
C SER A 115 1.37 -22.15 5.06
N ASN A 116 0.19 -22.71 5.38
CA ASN A 116 0.13 -23.99 6.08
C ASN A 116 0.72 -25.13 5.23
N ASP A 117 0.47 -25.13 3.92
CA ASP A 117 0.99 -26.14 2.99
C ASP A 117 2.53 -26.13 2.98
N ASN A 118 3.14 -24.95 2.98
CA ASN A 118 4.60 -24.81 3.08
C ASN A 118 5.13 -25.45 4.36
N LEU A 119 4.43 -25.35 5.49
CA LEU A 119 4.86 -25.98 6.74
C LEU A 119 4.80 -27.51 6.67
N VAL A 120 3.79 -28.06 5.99
CA VAL A 120 3.68 -29.51 5.82
C VAL A 120 4.89 -30.02 5.05
N SER A 121 5.17 -29.44 3.88
CA SER A 121 6.33 -29.81 3.07
C SER A 121 7.66 -29.66 3.82
N LEU A 122 7.84 -28.57 4.58
CA LEU A 122 9.07 -28.34 5.34
C LEU A 122 9.31 -29.37 6.44
N ASN A 123 8.25 -29.97 7.00
CA ASN A 123 8.37 -31.02 8.00
C ASN A 123 8.46 -32.43 7.41
N GLU A 124 7.98 -32.63 6.18
CA GLU A 124 8.12 -33.88 5.43
C GLU A 124 9.55 -34.09 4.90
N MET A 125 10.27 -33.00 4.61
CA MET A 125 11.68 -33.03 4.17
C MET A 125 12.70 -33.29 5.29
N LYS A 126 12.27 -33.81 6.44
CA LYS A 126 13.13 -34.08 7.62
C LYS A 126 13.99 -35.34 7.49
#